data_AF-A0AAI9W3S9-F1
#
_entry.id   AF-A0AAI9W3S9-F1
#
_cell.length_a   1.000
_cell.length_b   1.000
_cell.length_c   1.000
_cell.angle_alpha   90.00
_cell.angle_beta   90.00
_cell.angle_gamma   90.00
#
_symmetry.space_group_name_H-M   'P 1'
#
loop_
_entity.id
_entity.type
_entity.pdbx_description
1 polymer ?
#
loop_
_entity_poly.entity_id
_entity_poly.type
_entity_poly.pdbx_seq_one_letter_code
_entity_poly.pdbx_strand_id
1 'polypeptide(L)' 'SRANMFELPPRENLQYQLDEMSKGIEGNFFGEREPNGADYANFGILRSMQGLNGFDIVENHQVISGWYGRMQEHSGVY' A
#
# COMPACT_ATOMS: atom_id res chain seq x y z
N SER A 1 -7.98 11.90 18.83
CA SER A 1 -6.78 12.68 18.47
C SER A 1 -5.96 11.86 17.48
N ARG A 2 -5.34 12.46 16.44
CA ARG A 2 -4.36 11.78 15.56
C ARG A 2 -3.22 11.11 16.36
N ALA A 3 -3.02 11.53 17.61
CA ALA A 3 -2.07 10.94 18.54
C ALA A 3 -2.33 9.45 18.87
N ASN A 4 -3.58 8.94 18.81
CA ASN A 4 -3.88 7.54 19.18
C ASN A 4 -3.50 6.50 18.11
N MET A 5 -3.26 6.88 16.85
CA MET A 5 -2.84 5.92 15.81
C MET A 5 -1.41 5.39 16.04
N PHE A 6 -0.62 6.05 16.89
CA PHE A 6 0.73 5.62 17.25
C PHE A 6 0.77 4.64 18.42
N GLU A 7 -0.38 4.22 18.98
CA GLU A 7 -0.43 3.24 20.07
C GLU A 7 -0.62 1.79 19.62
N LEU A 8 -0.92 1.56 18.33
CA LEU A 8 -1.04 0.21 17.80
C LEU A 8 0.35 -0.43 17.62
N PRO A 9 0.50 -1.74 17.88
CA PRO A 9 1.69 -2.49 17.51
C PRO A 9 2.02 -2.29 16.02
N PRO A 10 3.32 -2.25 15.62
CA PRO A 10 3.71 -1.86 14.26
C PRO A 10 2.99 -2.60 13.14
N ARG A 11 2.77 -3.91 13.30
CA ARG A 11 2.06 -4.75 12.31
C ARG A 11 0.56 -4.42 12.23
N GLU A 12 -0.09 -4.19 13.37
CA GLU A 12 -1.50 -3.78 13.42
C GLU A 12 -1.68 -2.38 12.84
N ASN A 13 -0.76 -1.46 13.13
CA ASN A 13 -0.78 -0.14 12.52
C ASN A 13 -0.60 -0.25 11.00
N LEU A 14 0.34 -1.06 10.51
CA LEU A 14 0.50 -1.26 9.06
C LEU A 14 -0.79 -1.77 8.41
N GLN A 15 -1.40 -2.83 8.97
CA GLN A 15 -2.69 -3.33 8.48
C GLN A 15 -3.74 -2.22 8.42
N TYR A 16 -3.89 -1.46 9.51
CA TYR A 16 -4.84 -0.36 9.59
C TYR A 16 -4.58 0.72 8.53
N GLN A 17 -3.32 1.13 8.34
CA GLN A 17 -2.98 2.13 7.32
C GLN A 17 -3.24 1.62 5.90
N LEU A 18 -2.99 0.34 5.64
CA LEU A 18 -3.30 -0.29 4.35
C LEU A 18 -4.82 -0.38 4.12
N ASP A 19 -5.59 -0.69 5.17
CA ASP A 19 -7.06 -0.68 5.12
C ASP A 19 -7.57 0.72 4.78
N GLU A 20 -7.07 1.78 5.42
CA GLU A 20 -7.43 3.17 5.12
C GLU A 20 -7.00 3.60 3.71
N MET A 21 -5.77 3.26 3.31
CA MET A 21 -5.23 3.50 1.97
C MET A 21 -6.12 2.85 0.90
N SER A 22 -6.59 1.63 1.13
CA SER A 22 -7.40 0.88 0.17
C SER A 22 -8.72 1.56 -0.18
N LYS A 23 -9.30 2.34 0.74
CA LYS A 23 -10.56 3.06 0.53
C LYS A 23 -10.45 4.16 -0.54
N GLY A 24 -9.24 4.64 -0.82
CA GLY A 24 -8.99 5.64 -1.86
C GLY A 24 -8.78 5.05 -3.26
N ILE A 25 -8.83 3.72 -3.42
CA ILE A 25 -8.62 3.05 -4.69
C ILE A 25 -9.98 2.61 -5.25
N GLU A 26 -10.58 3.43 -6.12
CA GLU A 26 -11.87 3.15 -6.75
C GLU A 26 -11.75 2.39 -8.09
N GLY A 27 -10.52 2.29 -8.64
CA GLY A 27 -10.23 1.61 -9.90
C GLY A 27 -8.99 0.72 -9.81
N ASN A 28 -8.13 0.78 -10.82
CA ASN A 28 -6.86 0.05 -10.80
C ASN A 28 -5.81 0.77 -9.93
N PHE A 29 -5.91 2.10 -9.83
CA PHE A 29 -4.94 3.00 -9.20
C PHE A 29 -5.66 4.11 -8.42
N PHE A 30 -4.92 4.92 -7.65
CA PHE A 30 -5.41 6.21 -7.14
C PHE A 30 -5.70 7.19 -8.27
N GLY A 31 -4.97 7.12 -9.39
CA GLY A 31 -5.31 7.83 -10.63
C GLY A 31 -6.39 7.15 -11.48
N GLU A 32 -7.20 6.28 -10.88
CA GLU A 32 -8.25 5.49 -11.51
C GLU A 32 -7.73 4.48 -12.53
N ARG A 33 -7.58 4.90 -13.81
CA ARG A 33 -7.17 4.02 -14.93
C ARG A 33 -5.65 3.99 -15.10
N GLU A 34 -4.96 5.07 -14.78
CA GLU A 34 -3.50 5.22 -14.88
C GLU A 34 -2.95 5.67 -13.53
N PRO A 35 -1.74 5.27 -13.14
CA PRO A 35 -1.16 5.71 -11.87
C PRO A 35 -0.79 7.19 -11.90
N ASN A 36 -1.03 7.86 -10.77
CA ASN A 36 -0.64 9.25 -10.55
C ASN A 36 0.46 9.35 -9.49
N GLY A 37 0.83 10.57 -9.09
CA GLY A 37 1.88 10.79 -8.10
C GLY A 37 1.65 10.10 -6.74
N ALA A 38 0.38 9.93 -6.33
CA ALA A 38 0.05 9.22 -5.09
C ALA A 38 0.32 7.71 -5.21
N ASP A 39 0.08 7.12 -6.38
CA ASP A 39 0.42 5.73 -6.64
C ASP A 39 1.94 5.51 -6.52
N TYR A 40 2.73 6.30 -7.21
CA TYR A 40 4.20 6.18 -7.18
C TYR A 40 4.79 6.43 -5.79
N ALA A 41 4.25 7.40 -5.04
CA ALA A 41 4.70 7.67 -3.68
C ALA A 41 4.46 6.49 -2.74
N ASN A 42 3.22 5.96 -2.72
CA ASN A 42 2.89 4.82 -1.88
C ASN A 42 3.62 3.55 -2.34
N PHE A 43 3.77 3.35 -3.65
CA PHE A 43 4.47 2.19 -4.20
C PHE A 43 5.93 2.20 -3.76
N GLY A 44 6.61 3.35 -3.86
CA GLY A 44 7.99 3.49 -3.40
C GLY A 44 8.17 3.17 -1.91
N ILE A 45 7.23 3.61 -1.06
CA ILE A 45 7.26 3.33 0.38
C ILE A 45 7.09 1.83 0.63
N LEU A 46 6.03 1.20 0.11
CA LEU A 46 5.77 -0.22 0.35
C LEU A 46 6.85 -1.10 -0.27
N ARG A 47 7.40 -0.71 -1.43
CA ARG A 47 8.51 -1.42 -2.06
C ARG A 47 9.76 -1.45 -1.19
N SER A 48 10.05 -0.38 -0.45
CA SER A 48 11.20 -0.36 0.48
C SER A 48 11.11 -1.43 1.57
N MET A 49 9.91 -1.99 1.80
CA MET A 49 9.66 -3.04 2.76
C MET A 49 9.79 -4.46 2.19
N GLN A 50 9.92 -4.64 0.87
CA GLN A 50 10.03 -5.96 0.26
C GLN A 50 11.16 -6.79 0.86
N GLY A 51 10.84 -8.04 1.23
CA GLY A 51 11.77 -8.96 1.89
C GLY A 51 11.98 -8.71 3.39
N LEU A 52 11.34 -7.68 3.97
CA LEU A 52 11.35 -7.43 5.41
C LEU A 52 10.15 -8.05 6.12
N ASN A 53 10.29 -8.30 7.42
CA ASN A 53 9.17 -8.72 8.26
C ASN A 53 8.07 -7.64 8.24
N GLY A 54 6.85 -8.03 7.89
CA GLY A 54 5.72 -7.12 7.74
C GLY A 54 5.28 -6.92 6.29
N PHE A 55 6.14 -7.23 5.30
CA PHE A 55 5.73 -7.14 3.90
C PHE A 55 4.67 -8.18 3.53
N ASP A 56 4.64 -9.30 4.27
CA ASP A 56 3.58 -10.30 4.18
C ASP A 56 2.17 -9.69 4.36
N ILE A 57 2.05 -8.58 5.10
CA ILE A 57 0.78 -7.86 5.28
C ILE A 57 0.36 -7.16 3.97
N VAL A 58 1.32 -6.59 3.23
CA VAL A 58 1.06 -5.98 1.91
C VAL A 58 0.67 -7.05 0.90
N GLU A 59 1.41 -8.17 0.86
CA GLU A 59 1.18 -9.29 -0.07
C GLU A 59 -0.17 -9.95 0.12
N ASN A 60 -0.66 -10.04 1.36
CA ASN A 60 -1.91 -10.71 1.69
C ASN A 60 -3.12 -9.76 1.81
N HIS A 61 -2.93 -8.44 1.71
CA HIS A 61 -4.03 -7.49 1.80
C HIS A 61 -4.94 -7.59 0.57
N GLN A 62 -6.25 -7.72 0.78
CA GLN A 62 -7.25 -8.00 -0.27
C GLN A 62 -7.23 -7.02 -1.46
N VAL A 63 -7.08 -5.71 -1.19
CA VAL A 63 -7.04 -4.67 -2.23
C VAL A 63 -5.61 -4.27 -2.60
N ILE A 64 -4.77 -3.96 -1.61
CA ILE A 64 -3.43 -3.42 -1.82
C ILE A 64 -2.53 -4.39 -2.59
N SER A 65 -2.59 -5.70 -2.36
CA SER A 65 -1.76 -6.68 -3.09
C SER A 65 -1.96 -6.58 -4.61
N GLY A 66 -3.21 -6.50 -5.07
CA GLY A 66 -3.54 -6.35 -6.48
C GLY A 66 -3.10 -5.00 -7.06
N TRP A 67 -3.27 -3.92 -6.30
CA TRP A 67 -2.75 -2.60 -6.69
C TRP A 67 -1.22 -2.59 -6.78
N TYR A 68 -0.54 -3.21 -5.83
CA TYR A 68 0.91 -3.29 -5.78
C TYR A 68 1.47 -4.06 -6.98
N GLY A 69 0.87 -5.20 -7.34
CA GLY A 69 1.25 -5.95 -8.53
C GLY A 69 1.06 -5.16 -9.83
N ARG A 70 -0.03 -4.40 -9.96
CA ARG A 70 -0.25 -3.50 -11.10
C ARG A 70 0.80 -2.38 -11.16
N MET A 71 1.24 -1.86 -10.01
CA MET A 71 2.33 -0.89 -9.96
C MET A 71 3.68 -1.50 -10.36
N GLN A 72 3.98 -2.75 -9.96
CA GLN A 72 5.19 -3.44 -10.42
C GLN A 72 5.18 -3.63 -11.95
N GLU A 73 4.06 -4.07 -12.51
CA GLU A 73 3.90 -4.26 -13.95
C GLU A 73 4.01 -2.93 -14.71
N HIS A 74 3.29 -1.89 -14.28
CA HIS A 74 3.28 -0.58 -14.93
C HIS A 74 4.64 0.12 -14.87
N SER A 75 5.30 0.08 -13.71
CA SER A 75 6.60 0.73 -13.51
C SER A 75 7.78 -0.09 -14.05
N GLY A 76 7.60 -1.39 -14.32
CA GLY A 76 8.67 -2.31 -14.71
C GLY A 76 9.64 -2.64 -13.58
N VAL A 77 9.23 -2.41 -12.33
CA VAL A 77 10.07 -2.49 -11.15
C VAL A 77 9.49 -3.52 -10.18
N TYR A 78 10.25 -4.60 -9.93
CA TYR A 78 9.84 -5.71 -9.06
C TYR A 78 10.43 -5.61 -7.66
#